data_AF-A0A965IUI6-F1
#
_entry.id   AF-A0A965IUI6-F1
#
_cell.length_a   1.000
_cell.length_b   1.000
_cell.length_c   1.000
_cell.angle_alpha   90.00
_cell.angle_beta   90.00
_cell.angle_gamma   90.00
#
_symmetry.space_group_name_H-M   'P 1'
#
loop_
_entity.id
_entity.type
_entity.pdbx_description
1 polymer ?
#
loop_
_entity_poly.entity_id
_entity_poly.type
_entity_poly.pdbx_seq_one_letter_code
_entity_poly.pdbx_strand_id
1 'polypeptide(L)'
;SARVGSIGVVVPFLDRSKAMEKDGLKMEVFASGKYKAAGMPGVSLTDEQRASIQADVEELFGDFKSAVLAKGRKISEDSMQGQMFSARQASARNLSRVEKNKESVRRKLKAMTGAAMAMAVDKSRTGKHQIMDSTEETLQAAIERLQQLEASQSALVDFQASLDSARTSYEERIGKLAEDVTALTELAEQLAIENEQLKVKAEEIDARIAARAAQIAADSGAAPLAVSPVGDDQPQKALSAAEVWNRQFAKR
;
A
#
# COMPACT_ATOMS: atom_id res chain seq x y z
N SER A 1 -18.69 23.58 9.32
CA SER A 1 -19.67 22.49 9.53
C SER A 1 -18.92 21.20 9.77
N ALA A 2 -19.44 20.26 10.57
CA ALA A 2 -18.79 18.99 10.86
C ALA A 2 -19.57 17.82 10.27
N ARG A 3 -18.84 16.80 9.78
CA ARG A 3 -19.38 15.49 9.37
C ARG A 3 -18.74 14.42 10.25
N VAL A 4 -19.57 13.53 10.79
CA VAL A 4 -19.14 12.46 11.70
C VAL A 4 -19.94 11.20 11.37
N GLY A 5 -19.37 10.03 11.64
CA GLY A 5 -19.89 8.75 11.19
C GLY A 5 -18.73 7.86 10.75
N SER A 6 -18.89 7.16 9.63
CA SER A 6 -17.88 6.24 9.08
C SER A 6 -17.49 5.13 10.06
N ILE A 7 -18.47 4.66 10.83
CA ILE A 7 -18.28 3.49 11.69
C ILE A 7 -18.40 2.26 10.81
N GLY A 8 -17.28 1.62 10.51
CA GLY A 8 -17.16 0.50 9.60
C GLY A 8 -15.70 0.19 9.31
N VAL A 9 -15.44 -0.99 8.75
CA VAL A 9 -14.10 -1.44 8.37
C VAL A 9 -14.15 -1.90 6.91
N VAL A 10 -13.13 -1.54 6.13
CA VAL A 10 -12.99 -1.96 4.74
C VAL A 10 -11.54 -2.25 4.43
N VAL A 11 -11.28 -3.35 3.71
CA VAL A 11 -9.98 -3.72 3.18
C VAL A 11 -10.08 -3.75 1.66
N PRO A 12 -9.63 -2.70 0.95
CA PRO A 12 -9.64 -2.69 -0.50
C PRO A 12 -8.55 -3.62 -1.04
N PHE A 13 -8.92 -4.52 -1.96
CA PHE A 13 -7.96 -5.37 -2.67
C PHE A 13 -8.14 -5.22 -4.17
N LEU A 14 -7.04 -4.94 -4.87
CA LEU A 14 -7.01 -4.81 -6.33
C LEU A 14 -6.26 -5.99 -6.93
N ASP A 15 -6.98 -6.84 -7.66
CA ASP A 15 -6.38 -7.97 -8.38
C ASP A 15 -5.79 -7.50 -9.72
N ARG A 16 -4.47 -7.64 -9.85
CA ARG A 16 -3.70 -7.29 -11.07
C ARG A 16 -3.23 -8.50 -11.87
N SER A 17 -3.63 -9.72 -11.52
CA SER A 17 -3.22 -10.95 -12.20
C SER A 17 -3.43 -10.89 -13.72
N LYS A 18 -4.64 -10.53 -14.17
CA LYS A 18 -4.97 -10.41 -15.60
C LYS A 18 -4.20 -9.33 -16.34
N ALA A 19 -3.88 -8.23 -15.65
CA ALA A 19 -3.08 -7.16 -16.26
C ALA A 19 -1.66 -7.65 -16.52
N MET A 20 -1.06 -8.31 -15.54
CA MET A 20 0.28 -8.90 -15.67
C MET A 20 0.31 -10.01 -16.72
N GLU A 21 -0.71 -10.86 -16.78
CA GLU A 21 -0.85 -11.88 -17.81
C GLU A 21 -0.90 -11.27 -19.22
N LYS A 22 -1.64 -10.18 -19.40
CA LYS A 22 -1.71 -9.44 -20.67
C LYS A 22 -0.36 -8.82 -21.06
N ASP A 23 0.42 -8.40 -20.09
CA ASP A 23 1.77 -7.87 -20.28
C ASP A 23 2.81 -8.99 -20.49
N GLY A 24 2.39 -10.26 -20.55
CA GLY A 24 3.26 -11.43 -20.74
C GLY A 24 4.05 -11.82 -19.50
N LEU A 25 3.70 -11.28 -18.32
CA LEU A 25 4.38 -11.51 -17.06
C LEU A 25 3.65 -12.58 -16.25
N LYS A 26 4.36 -13.67 -15.92
CA LYS A 26 3.88 -14.71 -15.02
C LYS A 26 4.55 -14.56 -13.65
N MET A 27 3.74 -14.40 -12.61
CA MET A 27 4.24 -14.40 -11.24
C MET A 27 4.24 -15.81 -10.65
N GLU A 28 5.40 -16.28 -10.23
CA GLU A 28 5.56 -17.50 -9.44
C GLU A 28 5.95 -17.12 -8.00
N VAL A 29 5.25 -17.69 -7.01
CA VAL A 29 5.44 -17.33 -5.60
C VAL A 29 5.85 -18.56 -4.79
N PHE A 30 6.98 -18.43 -4.10
CA PHE A 30 7.48 -19.41 -3.13
C PHE A 30 7.26 -18.85 -1.73
N ALA A 31 6.25 -19.37 -1.02
CA ALA A 31 5.86 -18.86 0.29
C ALA A 31 5.92 -19.98 1.35
N SER A 32 6.31 -19.61 2.57
CA SER A 32 6.38 -20.52 3.72
C SER A 32 5.01 -20.93 4.28
N GLY A 33 3.90 -20.42 3.72
CA GLY A 33 2.56 -20.72 4.19
C GLY A 33 1.48 -20.12 3.28
N LYS A 34 0.31 -20.77 3.25
CA LYS A 34 -0.78 -20.48 2.30
C LYS A 34 -1.30 -19.04 2.33
N TYR A 35 -1.28 -18.36 3.47
CA TYR A 35 -1.80 -16.99 3.59
C TYR A 35 -0.76 -15.90 3.28
N LYS A 36 0.53 -16.23 3.21
CA LYS A 36 1.61 -15.22 3.07
C LYS A 36 1.65 -14.55 1.69
N ALA A 37 1.11 -15.23 0.68
CA ALA A 37 0.97 -14.68 -0.67
C ALA A 37 -0.32 -13.88 -0.87
N ALA A 38 -1.25 -13.88 0.11
CA ALA A 38 -2.45 -13.08 0.03
C ALA A 38 -2.07 -11.59 -0.04
N GLY A 39 -2.60 -10.87 -1.03
CA GLY A 39 -2.25 -9.46 -1.20
C GLY A 39 -1.19 -9.20 -2.28
N MET A 40 -0.46 -10.23 -2.75
CA MET A 40 0.65 -10.04 -3.70
C MET A 40 0.14 -9.61 -5.10
N PRO A 41 0.65 -8.52 -5.69
CA PRO A 41 0.29 -8.14 -7.06
C PRO A 41 0.62 -9.28 -8.04
N GLY A 42 -0.29 -9.61 -8.95
CA GLY A 42 -0.06 -10.68 -9.92
C GLY A 42 -0.56 -12.06 -9.49
N VAL A 43 -1.01 -12.22 -8.24
CA VAL A 43 -1.64 -13.44 -7.74
C VAL A 43 -3.05 -13.12 -7.24
N SER A 44 -4.04 -13.80 -7.81
CA SER A 44 -5.41 -13.71 -7.31
C SER A 44 -5.53 -14.35 -5.93
N LEU A 45 -6.39 -13.78 -5.08
CA LEU A 45 -6.74 -14.41 -3.82
C LEU A 45 -7.43 -15.76 -4.05
N THR A 46 -7.10 -16.73 -3.21
CA THR A 46 -7.87 -17.97 -3.06
C THR A 46 -9.09 -17.73 -2.18
N ASP A 47 -10.09 -18.63 -2.24
CA ASP A 47 -11.30 -18.50 -1.43
C ASP A 47 -11.02 -18.57 0.07
N GLU A 48 -10.04 -19.39 0.50
CA GLU A 48 -9.62 -19.44 1.90
C GLU A 48 -8.99 -18.13 2.37
N GLN A 49 -8.19 -17.49 1.52
CA GLN A 49 -7.59 -16.19 1.84
C GLN A 49 -8.65 -15.09 1.90
N ARG A 50 -9.63 -15.11 0.98
CA ARG A 50 -10.79 -14.19 1.02
C ARG A 50 -11.58 -14.35 2.31
N ALA A 51 -11.87 -15.59 2.70
CA ALA A 51 -12.60 -15.89 3.93
C ALA A 51 -11.83 -15.42 5.18
N SER A 52 -10.50 -15.62 5.22
CA SER A 52 -9.66 -15.12 6.31
C SER A 52 -9.72 -13.60 6.42
N ILE A 53 -9.53 -12.88 5.31
CA ILE A 53 -9.58 -11.42 5.30
C ILE A 53 -10.97 -10.91 5.71
N GLN A 54 -12.04 -11.59 5.27
CA GLN A 54 -13.41 -11.25 5.64
C GLN A 54 -13.66 -11.46 7.15
N ALA A 55 -13.14 -12.54 7.72
CA ALA A 55 -13.23 -12.78 9.16
C ALA A 55 -12.52 -11.68 9.97
N ASP A 56 -11.33 -11.26 9.55
CA ASP A 56 -10.58 -10.17 10.18
C ASP A 56 -11.37 -8.84 10.13
N VAL A 57 -12.03 -8.56 8.99
CA VAL A 57 -12.88 -7.37 8.83
C VAL A 57 -14.08 -7.40 9.79
N GLU A 58 -14.71 -8.55 9.95
CA GLU A 58 -15.85 -8.74 10.85
C GLU A 58 -15.46 -8.62 12.32
N GLU A 59 -14.31 -9.18 12.71
CA GLU A 59 -13.74 -9.05 14.05
C GLU A 59 -13.47 -7.57 14.39
N LEU A 60 -12.71 -6.88 13.55
CA LEU A 60 -12.39 -5.46 13.73
C LEU A 60 -13.65 -4.58 13.76
N PHE A 61 -14.65 -4.91 12.96
CA PHE A 61 -15.93 -4.21 12.99
C PHE A 61 -16.69 -4.43 14.30
N GLY A 62 -16.67 -5.66 14.84
CA GLY A 62 -17.23 -5.99 16.15
C GLY A 62 -16.57 -5.21 17.29
N ASP A 63 -15.24 -5.12 17.26
CA ASP A 63 -14.47 -4.33 18.23
C ASP A 63 -14.80 -2.84 18.14
N PHE A 64 -14.90 -2.29 16.92
CA PHE A 64 -15.24 -0.89 16.73
C PHE A 64 -16.66 -0.57 17.22
N LYS A 65 -17.65 -1.43 16.91
CA LYS A 65 -19.01 -1.32 17.45
C LYS A 65 -19.00 -1.31 18.99
N SER A 66 -18.28 -2.25 19.58
CA SER A 66 -18.15 -2.38 21.04
C SER A 66 -17.56 -1.12 21.67
N ALA A 67 -16.49 -0.58 21.09
CA ALA A 67 -15.86 0.65 21.55
C ALA A 67 -16.80 1.87 21.45
N VAL A 68 -17.57 1.99 20.36
CA VAL A 68 -18.54 3.08 20.17
C VAL A 68 -19.66 3.03 21.22
N LEU A 69 -20.11 1.83 21.57
CA LEU A 69 -21.20 1.57 22.51
C LEU A 69 -20.78 1.58 23.99
N ALA A 70 -19.49 1.39 24.29
CA ALA A 70 -18.95 1.27 25.65
C ALA A 70 -19.33 2.40 26.63
N LYS A 71 -19.65 3.60 26.11
CA LYS A 71 -20.10 4.75 26.92
C LYS A 71 -21.62 4.77 27.18
N GLY A 72 -22.33 3.69 26.89
CA GLY A 72 -23.78 3.56 27.15
C GLY A 72 -24.66 4.43 26.25
N ARG A 73 -24.14 4.87 25.09
CA ARG A 73 -24.92 5.66 24.14
C ARG A 73 -25.90 4.77 23.40
N LYS A 74 -27.18 5.16 23.37
CA LYS A 74 -28.24 4.49 22.62
C LYS A 74 -28.11 4.82 21.12
N ILE A 75 -27.14 4.22 20.45
CA ILE A 75 -26.90 4.37 19.00
C ILE A 75 -27.47 3.14 18.31
N SER A 76 -28.27 3.33 17.27
CA SER A 76 -28.81 2.22 16.45
C SER A 76 -27.71 1.62 15.58
N GLU A 77 -27.75 0.29 15.40
CA GLU A 77 -26.86 -0.44 14.49
C GLU A 77 -26.94 0.03 13.04
N ASP A 78 -28.11 0.51 12.60
CA ASP A 78 -28.29 1.05 11.24
C ASP A 78 -27.42 2.28 10.96
N SER A 79 -26.98 2.96 12.02
CA SER A 79 -26.10 4.12 11.95
C SER A 79 -24.61 3.75 11.96
N MET A 80 -24.29 2.45 12.00
CA MET A 80 -22.93 1.91 12.06
C MET A 80 -22.58 1.07 10.83
N GLN A 81 -23.11 1.43 9.65
CA GLN A 81 -22.82 0.74 8.38
C GLN A 81 -21.95 1.61 7.47
N GLY A 82 -21.03 2.40 8.05
CA GLY A 82 -20.09 3.25 7.32
C GLY A 82 -20.62 4.59 6.82
N GLN A 83 -21.88 4.95 7.10
CA GLN A 83 -22.45 6.20 6.57
C GLN A 83 -21.88 7.46 7.25
N MET A 84 -21.89 8.57 6.51
CA MET A 84 -21.44 9.88 7.00
C MET A 84 -22.61 10.82 7.28
N PHE A 85 -22.69 11.33 8.50
CA PHE A 85 -23.78 12.19 8.96
C PHE A 85 -23.31 13.63 9.16
N SER A 86 -24.16 14.60 8.85
CA SER A 86 -23.96 15.99 9.29
C SER A 86 -24.05 16.09 10.81
N ALA A 87 -23.47 17.14 11.40
CA ALA A 87 -23.53 17.38 12.85
C ALA A 87 -24.95 17.27 13.45
N ARG A 88 -25.98 17.81 12.76
CA ARG A 88 -27.38 17.71 13.20
C ARG A 88 -27.90 16.26 13.18
N GLN A 89 -27.64 15.54 12.10
CA GLN A 89 -28.06 14.14 11.95
C GLN A 89 -27.36 13.22 12.96
N ALA A 90 -26.08 13.48 13.24
CA ALA A 90 -25.30 12.75 14.22
C ALA A 90 -25.82 12.98 15.64
N SER A 91 -26.21 14.22 15.98
CA SER A 91 -26.86 14.52 17.26
C SER A 91 -28.18 13.78 17.42
N ALA A 92 -29.01 13.76 16.39
CA ALA A 92 -30.30 13.05 16.42
C ALA A 92 -30.13 11.52 16.58
N ARG A 93 -28.97 10.98 16.19
CA ARG A 93 -28.62 9.55 16.28
C ARG A 93 -27.77 9.20 17.50
N ASN A 94 -27.57 10.14 18.43
CA ASN A 94 -26.71 9.97 19.61
C ASN A 94 -25.23 9.68 19.30
N LEU A 95 -24.77 9.96 18.07
CA LEU A 95 -23.39 9.76 17.64
C LEU A 95 -22.46 10.85 18.17
N SER A 96 -22.95 12.08 18.28
CA SER A 96 -22.19 13.22 18.80
C SER A 96 -23.10 14.23 19.49
N ARG A 97 -22.51 15.10 20.31
CA ARG A 97 -23.18 16.28 20.86
C ARG A 97 -22.78 17.51 20.03
N VAL A 98 -23.75 18.35 19.69
CA VAL A 98 -23.51 19.55 18.88
C VAL A 98 -23.28 20.76 19.79
N GLU A 99 -22.20 21.48 19.51
CA GLU A 99 -21.87 22.75 20.15
C GLU A 99 -21.68 23.84 19.09
N LYS A 100 -22.00 25.09 19.45
CA LYS A 100 -21.97 26.20 18.50
C LYS A 100 -20.55 26.59 18.07
N ASN A 101 -19.61 26.60 19.02
CA ASN A 101 -18.22 26.98 18.79
C ASN A 101 -17.29 26.41 19.88
N LYS A 102 -15.97 26.52 19.65
CA LYS A 102 -14.92 26.05 20.57
C LYS A 102 -15.02 26.67 21.97
N GLU A 103 -15.48 27.92 22.05
CA GLU A 103 -15.61 28.64 23.32
C GLU A 103 -16.74 28.07 24.20
N SER A 104 -17.86 27.70 23.58
CA SER A 104 -18.95 26.96 24.24
C SER A 104 -18.48 25.62 24.79
N VAL A 105 -17.67 24.89 24.01
CA VAL A 105 -17.07 23.61 24.44
C VAL A 105 -16.17 23.82 25.67
N ARG A 106 -15.26 24.80 25.62
CA ARG A 106 -14.36 25.11 26.74
C ARG A 106 -15.10 25.48 28.01
N ARG A 107 -16.14 26.31 27.90
CA ARG A 107 -16.96 26.71 29.05
C ARG A 107 -17.67 25.51 29.68
N LYS A 108 -18.29 24.65 28.87
CA LYS A 108 -18.95 23.42 29.34
C LYS A 108 -17.97 22.46 29.98
N LEU A 109 -16.79 22.29 29.39
CA LEU A 109 -15.73 21.46 29.97
C LEU A 109 -15.31 21.99 31.35
N LYS A 110 -15.07 23.30 31.47
CA LYS A 110 -14.73 23.96 32.75
C LYS A 110 -15.84 23.83 33.80
N ALA A 111 -17.10 23.90 33.38
CA ALA A 111 -18.24 23.71 34.27
C ALA A 111 -18.37 22.24 34.74
N MET A 112 -18.15 21.27 33.86
CA MET A 112 -18.17 19.85 34.20
C MET A 112 -17.03 19.47 35.15
N THR A 113 -15.83 20.01 34.95
CA THR A 113 -14.71 19.80 35.88
C THR A 113 -14.95 20.49 37.23
N GLY A 114 -15.50 21.71 37.22
CA GLY A 114 -15.85 22.44 38.45
C GLY A 114 -16.96 21.74 39.27
N ALA A 115 -18.00 21.22 38.62
CA ALA A 115 -19.07 20.50 39.28
C ALA A 115 -18.62 19.14 39.84
N ALA A 116 -17.76 18.42 39.11
CA ALA A 116 -17.15 17.18 39.59
C ALA A 116 -16.26 17.45 40.83
N MET A 117 -15.51 18.55 40.82
CA MET A 117 -14.66 18.96 41.95
C MET A 117 -15.49 19.42 43.16
N ALA A 118 -16.60 20.14 42.94
CA ALA A 118 -17.52 20.51 44.02
C ALA A 118 -18.22 19.29 44.65
N MET A 119 -18.65 18.31 43.85
CA MET A 119 -19.21 17.04 44.36
C MET A 119 -18.19 16.19 45.13
N ALA A 120 -16.91 16.23 44.73
CA ALA A 120 -15.83 15.58 45.48
C ALA A 120 -15.56 16.26 46.83
N VAL A 121 -15.70 17.59 46.91
CA VAL A 121 -15.50 18.39 48.14
C VAL A 121 -16.66 18.22 49.14
N ASP A 122 -17.90 18.09 48.68
CA ASP A 122 -19.09 17.92 49.53
C ASP A 122 -19.11 16.56 50.27
N LYS A 123 -18.70 15.49 49.58
CA LYS A 123 -18.56 14.13 50.17
C LYS A 123 -17.52 14.04 51.30
N SER A 124 -16.58 14.98 51.38
CA SER A 124 -15.49 14.95 52.37
C SER A 124 -15.86 15.56 53.74
N ARG A 125 -17.00 16.23 53.88
CA ARG A 125 -17.40 16.91 55.14
C ARG A 125 -18.14 16.00 56.15
N THR A 126 -18.66 14.86 55.73
CA THR A 126 -19.52 13.97 56.56
C THR A 126 -18.83 12.70 57.10
N GLY A 127 -17.58 12.41 56.74
CA GLY A 127 -16.88 11.17 57.15
C GLY A 127 -15.46 11.41 57.67
N LYS A 128 -15.29 12.25 58.70
CA LYS A 128 -13.97 12.77 59.08
C LYS A 128 -12.97 11.77 59.71
N HIS A 129 -13.28 10.48 59.81
CA HIS A 129 -12.38 9.48 60.43
C HIS A 129 -12.15 8.19 59.62
N GLN A 130 -12.74 8.04 58.43
CA GLN A 130 -12.43 6.92 57.50
C GLN A 130 -11.89 7.39 56.14
N ILE A 131 -11.92 8.70 55.86
CA ILE A 131 -11.60 9.24 54.54
C ILE A 131 -10.09 9.42 54.34
N MET A 132 -9.29 9.62 55.40
CA MET A 132 -7.87 10.00 55.26
C MET A 132 -6.99 8.89 54.66
N ASP A 133 -7.21 7.62 55.02
CA ASP A 133 -6.53 6.46 54.38
C ASP A 133 -6.94 6.31 52.91
N SER A 134 -8.23 6.41 52.60
CA SER A 134 -8.73 6.28 51.23
C SER A 134 -8.29 7.43 50.30
N THR A 135 -8.02 8.62 50.86
CA THR A 135 -7.51 9.77 50.10
C THR A 135 -6.02 9.67 49.79
N GLU A 136 -5.23 9.05 50.67
CA GLU A 136 -3.81 8.78 50.39
C GLU A 136 -3.65 7.67 49.36
N GLU A 137 -4.43 6.58 49.46
CA GLU A 137 -4.43 5.50 48.46
C GLU A 137 -4.88 6.00 47.07
N THR A 138 -5.92 6.84 47.01
CA THR A 138 -6.38 7.41 45.73
C THR A 138 -5.40 8.42 45.14
N LEU A 139 -4.70 9.19 45.98
CA LEU A 139 -3.64 10.09 45.54
C LEU A 139 -2.43 9.30 45.04
N GLN A 140 -2.03 8.25 45.74
CA GLN A 140 -0.93 7.36 45.36
C GLN A 140 -1.24 6.66 44.02
N ALA A 141 -2.45 6.13 43.85
CA ALA A 141 -2.89 5.54 42.58
C ALA A 141 -2.92 6.56 41.43
N ALA A 142 -3.24 7.84 41.71
CA ALA A 142 -3.20 8.91 40.72
C ALA A 142 -1.75 9.27 40.31
N ILE A 143 -0.81 9.27 41.26
CA ILE A 143 0.61 9.50 41.01
C ILE A 143 1.19 8.37 40.16
N GLU A 144 0.91 7.11 40.50
CA GLU A 144 1.34 5.95 39.72
C GLU A 144 0.79 5.99 38.28
N ARG A 145 -0.46 6.41 38.12
CA ARG A 145 -1.06 6.57 36.80
C ARG A 145 -0.42 7.70 35.99
N LEU A 146 -0.01 8.80 36.63
CA LEU A 146 0.75 9.86 35.97
C LEU A 146 2.13 9.37 35.52
N GLN A 147 2.85 8.64 36.37
CA GLN A 147 4.13 8.03 36.00
C GLN A 147 4.00 7.06 34.83
N GLN A 148 2.93 6.24 34.79
CA GLN A 148 2.63 5.35 33.66
C GLN A 148 2.33 6.13 32.38
N LEU A 149 1.61 7.25 32.47
CA LEU A 149 1.31 8.11 31.33
C LEU A 149 2.58 8.79 30.79
N GLU A 150 3.46 9.26 31.67
CA GLU A 150 4.76 9.84 31.29
C GLU A 150 5.67 8.80 30.62
N ALA A 151 5.73 7.58 31.16
CA ALA A 151 6.44 6.46 30.53
C ALA A 151 5.87 6.11 29.15
N SER A 152 4.53 6.08 29.03
CA SER A 152 3.85 5.84 27.75
C SER A 152 4.12 6.96 26.74
N GLN A 153 4.18 8.20 27.20
CA GLN A 153 4.52 9.35 26.35
C GLN A 153 5.96 9.25 25.83
N SER A 154 6.91 8.84 26.66
CA SER A 154 8.30 8.59 26.23
C SER A 154 8.35 7.50 25.15
N ALA A 155 7.65 6.38 25.36
CA ALA A 155 7.61 5.29 24.39
C ALA A 155 7.01 5.73 23.03
N LEU A 156 6.03 6.63 23.03
CA LEU A 156 5.47 7.21 21.80
C LEU A 156 6.47 8.11 21.07
N VAL A 157 7.30 8.87 21.79
CA VAL A 157 8.36 9.68 21.20
C VAL A 157 9.41 8.79 20.51
N ASP A 158 9.83 7.71 21.18
CA ASP A 158 10.80 6.76 20.61
C ASP A 158 10.23 6.05 19.37
N PHE A 159 8.95 5.64 19.43
CA PHE A 159 8.27 5.05 18.29
C PHE A 159 8.17 6.02 17.11
N GLN A 160 7.86 7.29 17.38
CA GLN A 160 7.80 8.32 16.35
C GLN A 160 9.17 8.56 15.71
N ALA A 161 10.24 8.58 16.49
CA ALA A 161 11.61 8.67 15.96
C ALA A 161 11.97 7.46 15.07
N SER A 162 11.52 6.25 15.44
CA SER A 162 11.69 5.06 14.61
C SER A 162 10.93 5.14 13.29
N LEU A 163 9.69 5.66 13.31
CA LEU A 163 8.92 5.91 12.09
C LEU A 163 9.58 6.93 11.18
N ASP A 164 10.10 8.02 11.75
CA ASP A 164 10.80 9.05 10.98
C ASP A 164 12.07 8.50 10.33
N SER A 165 12.84 7.67 11.06
CA SER A 165 14.01 6.99 10.50
C SER A 165 13.64 6.03 9.36
N ALA A 166 12.59 5.22 9.54
CA ALA A 166 12.10 4.31 8.50
C ALA A 166 11.64 5.10 7.26
N ARG A 167 10.92 6.21 7.46
CA ARG A 167 10.46 7.09 6.39
C ARG A 167 11.62 7.64 5.57
N THR A 168 12.65 8.18 6.23
CA THR A 168 13.85 8.69 5.55
C THR A 168 14.51 7.61 4.70
N SER A 169 14.63 6.37 5.22
CA SER A 169 15.17 5.24 4.46
C SER A 169 14.34 4.90 3.22
N TYR A 170 13.02 4.95 3.31
CA TYR A 170 12.15 4.75 2.16
C TYR A 170 12.26 5.88 1.13
N GLU A 171 12.33 7.13 1.58
CA GLU A 171 12.49 8.30 0.71
C GLU A 171 13.82 8.23 -0.07
N GLU A 172 14.92 7.82 0.56
CA GLU A 172 16.21 7.58 -0.12
C GLU A 172 16.13 6.47 -1.17
N ARG A 173 15.45 5.35 -0.85
CA ARG A 173 15.27 4.23 -1.79
C ARG A 173 14.42 4.64 -3.00
N ILE A 174 13.37 5.42 -2.78
CA ILE A 174 12.52 5.96 -3.85
C ILE A 174 13.33 6.90 -4.74
N GLY A 175 14.18 7.75 -4.16
CA GLY A 175 15.08 8.63 -4.90
C GLY A 175 16.01 7.84 -5.84
N LYS A 176 16.71 6.83 -5.32
CA LYS A 176 17.58 5.95 -6.14
C LYS A 176 16.82 5.25 -7.25
N LEU A 177 15.63 4.72 -6.94
CA LEU A 177 14.82 4.03 -7.96
C LEU A 177 14.36 4.98 -9.07
N ALA A 178 14.07 6.24 -8.74
CA ALA A 178 13.72 7.25 -9.74
C ALA A 178 14.92 7.61 -10.65
N GLU A 179 16.12 7.68 -10.09
CA GLU A 179 17.37 7.86 -10.85
C GLU A 179 17.60 6.66 -11.80
N ASP A 180 17.45 5.43 -11.30
CA ASP A 180 17.61 4.20 -12.10
C ASP A 180 16.61 4.14 -13.25
N VAL A 181 15.33 4.48 -13.00
CA VAL A 181 14.30 4.52 -14.05
C VAL A 181 14.64 5.56 -15.12
N THR A 182 15.16 6.71 -14.73
CA THR A 182 15.57 7.76 -15.67
C THR A 182 16.72 7.26 -16.54
N ALA A 183 17.75 6.67 -15.94
CA ALA A 183 18.91 6.12 -16.65
C ALA A 183 18.52 4.97 -17.60
N LEU A 184 17.62 4.08 -17.20
CA LEU A 184 17.13 3.00 -18.05
C LEU A 184 16.31 3.52 -19.23
N THR A 185 15.56 4.60 -19.05
CA THR A 185 14.79 5.24 -20.12
C THR A 185 15.72 5.85 -21.16
N GLU A 186 16.74 6.59 -20.73
CA GLU A 186 17.76 7.16 -21.62
C GLU A 186 18.52 6.07 -22.39
N LEU A 187 18.90 4.97 -21.72
CA LEU A 187 19.56 3.84 -22.38
C LEU A 187 18.66 3.17 -23.43
N ALA A 188 17.36 3.02 -23.14
CA ALA A 188 16.40 2.45 -24.08
C ALA A 188 16.26 3.32 -25.34
N GLU A 189 16.22 4.64 -25.19
CA GLU A 189 16.21 5.58 -26.32
C GLU A 189 17.48 5.51 -27.15
N GLN A 190 18.65 5.43 -26.51
CA GLN A 190 19.94 5.26 -27.21
C GLN A 190 19.98 3.97 -28.02
N LEU A 191 19.56 2.85 -27.42
CA LEU A 191 19.50 1.56 -28.11
C LEU A 191 18.49 1.56 -29.26
N ALA A 192 17.37 2.28 -29.14
CA ALA A 192 16.42 2.42 -30.23
C ALA A 192 17.04 3.16 -31.44
N ILE A 193 17.78 4.24 -31.17
CA ILE A 193 18.50 5.00 -32.20
C ILE A 193 19.58 4.13 -32.86
N GLU A 194 20.38 3.41 -32.06
CA GLU A 194 21.46 2.55 -32.58
C GLU A 194 20.90 1.42 -33.45
N ASN A 195 19.81 0.78 -33.03
CA ASN A 195 19.15 -0.25 -33.82
C ASN A 195 18.66 0.28 -35.18
N GLU A 196 18.12 1.50 -35.21
CA GLU A 196 17.69 2.11 -36.47
C GLU A 196 18.87 2.44 -37.38
N GLN A 197 19.97 2.95 -36.83
CA GLN A 197 21.20 3.18 -37.59
C GLN A 197 21.79 1.87 -38.15
N LEU A 198 21.73 0.77 -37.38
CA LEU A 198 22.20 -0.53 -37.82
C LEU A 198 21.34 -1.09 -38.97
N LYS A 199 20.02 -0.90 -38.94
CA LYS A 199 19.15 -1.28 -40.06
C LYS A 199 19.49 -0.52 -41.34
N VAL A 200 19.66 0.80 -41.26
CA VAL A 200 20.04 1.62 -42.41
C VAL A 200 21.38 1.16 -42.99
N LYS A 201 22.38 0.87 -42.13
CA LYS A 201 23.66 0.33 -42.58
C LYS A 201 23.54 -1.05 -43.25
N ALA A 202 22.64 -1.91 -42.76
CA ALA A 202 22.40 -3.21 -43.36
C ALA A 202 21.80 -3.05 -44.78
N GLU A 203 20.80 -2.19 -44.94
CA GLU A 203 20.19 -1.89 -46.24
C GLU A 203 21.21 -1.30 -47.24
N GLU A 204 22.09 -0.41 -46.79
CA GLU A 204 23.18 0.14 -47.62
C GLU A 204 24.17 -0.94 -48.08
N ILE A 205 24.51 -1.88 -47.21
CA ILE A 205 25.39 -3.00 -47.53
C ILE A 205 24.73 -3.90 -48.58
N ASP A 206 23.46 -4.25 -48.39
CA ASP A 206 22.69 -5.07 -49.33
C ASP A 206 22.61 -4.40 -50.70
N ALA A 207 22.34 -3.09 -50.74
CA ALA A 207 22.34 -2.31 -51.98
C ALA A 207 23.71 -2.32 -52.68
N ARG A 208 24.82 -2.22 -51.93
CA ARG A 208 26.18 -2.31 -52.47
C ARG A 208 26.50 -3.70 -53.02
N ILE A 209 26.08 -4.75 -52.32
CA ILE A 209 26.26 -6.15 -52.77
C ILE A 209 25.50 -6.35 -54.08
N ALA A 210 24.24 -5.93 -54.15
CA ALA A 210 23.42 -6.05 -55.36
C ALA A 210 24.04 -5.28 -56.54
N ALA A 211 24.49 -4.04 -56.33
CA ALA A 211 25.15 -3.23 -57.34
C ALA A 211 26.45 -3.90 -57.84
N ARG A 212 27.25 -4.47 -56.94
CA ARG A 212 28.49 -5.16 -57.29
C ARG A 212 28.23 -6.44 -58.08
N ALA A 213 27.22 -7.22 -57.69
CA ALA A 213 26.81 -8.43 -58.40
C ALA A 213 26.34 -8.10 -59.83
N ALA A 214 25.54 -7.05 -60.00
CA ALA A 214 25.10 -6.59 -61.31
C ALA A 214 26.27 -6.15 -62.20
N GLN A 215 27.27 -5.47 -61.63
CA GLN A 215 28.45 -5.03 -62.37
C GLN A 215 29.33 -6.22 -62.81
N ILE A 216 29.53 -7.21 -61.94
CA ILE A 216 30.27 -8.44 -62.29
C ILE A 216 29.56 -9.21 -63.41
N ALA A 217 28.23 -9.29 -63.38
CA ALA A 217 27.45 -9.93 -64.45
C ALA A 217 27.61 -9.21 -65.80
N ALA A 218 27.61 -7.88 -65.79
CA ALA A 218 27.84 -7.07 -66.98
C ALA A 218 29.26 -7.26 -67.56
N ASP A 219 30.29 -7.31 -66.69
CA ASP A 219 31.69 -7.44 -67.12
C ASP A 219 32.05 -8.87 -67.59
N SER A 220 31.36 -9.91 -67.09
CA SER A 220 31.67 -11.32 -67.38
C SER A 220 30.83 -11.95 -68.51
N GLY A 221 29.79 -11.27 -69.00
CA GLY A 221 28.87 -11.80 -70.02
C GLY A 221 28.01 -12.98 -69.55
N ALA A 222 28.08 -13.34 -68.27
CA ALA A 222 27.23 -14.35 -67.64
C ALA A 222 26.00 -13.68 -67.00
N ALA A 223 24.83 -14.31 -67.11
CA ALA A 223 23.59 -13.80 -66.50
C ALA A 223 23.77 -13.61 -64.98
N PRO A 224 23.26 -12.51 -64.39
CA PRO A 224 23.45 -12.22 -62.97
C PRO A 224 22.86 -13.35 -62.12
N LEU A 225 23.71 -13.99 -61.32
CA LEU A 225 23.27 -14.91 -60.28
C LEU A 225 22.44 -14.10 -59.28
N ALA A 226 21.17 -14.47 -59.12
CA ALA A 226 20.28 -13.89 -58.12
C ALA A 226 20.77 -14.30 -56.73
N VAL A 227 21.62 -13.48 -56.12
CA VAL A 227 21.94 -13.60 -54.71
C VAL A 227 20.81 -12.91 -53.95
N SER A 228 19.86 -13.71 -53.46
CA SER A 228 18.80 -13.24 -52.56
C SER A 228 19.45 -12.72 -51.26
N PRO A 229 18.98 -11.60 -50.65
CA PRO A 229 19.58 -11.05 -49.43
C PRO A 229 19.31 -11.92 -48.18
N VAL A 230 18.61 -13.04 -48.32
CA VAL A 230 18.22 -13.91 -47.22
C VAL A 230 18.82 -15.27 -47.49
N GLY A 231 19.78 -15.69 -46.66
CA GLY A 231 20.22 -17.07 -46.64
C GLY A 231 19.02 -17.98 -46.43
N ASP A 232 18.86 -18.95 -47.34
CA ASP A 232 17.89 -20.05 -47.33
C ASP A 232 16.58 -19.79 -46.58
N ASP A 233 15.56 -19.43 -47.35
CA ASP A 233 14.14 -19.34 -46.97
C ASP A 233 13.51 -20.73 -46.68
N GLN A 234 14.26 -21.60 -45.99
CA GLN A 234 13.68 -22.70 -45.25
C GLN A 234 13.37 -22.13 -43.85
N PRO A 235 12.15 -22.27 -43.32
CA PRO A 235 11.86 -21.87 -41.95
C PRO A 235 12.69 -22.76 -41.02
N GLN A 236 13.91 -22.32 -40.68
CA GLN A 236 14.63 -22.87 -39.55
C GLN A 236 13.82 -22.48 -38.33
N LYS A 237 13.06 -23.46 -37.85
CA LYS A 237 12.23 -23.40 -36.64
C LYS A 237 13.03 -22.68 -35.56
N ALA A 238 12.72 -21.41 -35.32
CA ALA A 238 13.41 -20.61 -34.33
C ALA A 238 13.16 -21.26 -32.98
N LEU A 239 14.20 -21.90 -32.43
CA LEU A 239 14.14 -22.51 -31.12
C LEU A 239 13.91 -21.40 -30.10
N SER A 240 12.92 -21.58 -29.25
CA SER A 240 12.64 -20.67 -28.16
C SER A 240 13.86 -20.56 -27.23
N ALA A 241 14.00 -19.44 -26.52
CA ALA A 241 15.10 -19.23 -25.56
C ALA A 241 15.21 -20.39 -24.52
N ALA A 242 14.09 -21.04 -24.19
CA ALA A 242 14.05 -22.22 -23.33
C ALA A 242 14.66 -23.48 -23.97
N GLU A 243 14.50 -23.67 -25.29
CA GLU A 243 15.07 -24.81 -26.01
C GLU A 243 16.58 -24.67 -26.24
N VAL A 244 17.07 -23.43 -26.39
CA VAL A 244 18.51 -23.13 -26.46
C VAL A 244 19.19 -23.38 -25.11
N TRP A 245 18.55 -22.94 -24.01
CA TRP A 245 19.05 -23.16 -22.65
C TRP A 245 19.15 -24.65 -22.30
N ASN A 246 18.11 -25.44 -22.59
CA ASN A 246 18.11 -26.87 -22.28
C ASN A 246 19.17 -27.68 -23.07
N ARG A 247 19.54 -27.24 -24.28
CA ARG A 247 20.61 -27.88 -25.06
C ARG A 247 22.01 -27.59 -24.53
N GLN A 248 22.23 -26.44 -23.91
CA GLN A 248 23.55 -26.05 -23.37
C GLN A 248 23.92 -26.84 -22.11
N PHE A 249 22.93 -27.31 -21.35
CA PHE A 249 23.16 -28.07 -20.11
C PHE A 249 22.94 -29.58 -20.23
N ALA A 250 22.46 -30.09 -21.37
CA ALA A 250 22.29 -31.53 -21.62
C ALA A 250 23.57 -32.26 -22.09
N LYS A 251 24.71 -31.57 -22.22
CA LYS A 251 26.02 -32.15 -22.58
C LYS A 251 27.06 -32.09 -21.46
N ARG A 252 26.64 -32.30 -20.22
CA ARG A 252 27.54 -32.64 -19.11
C ARG A 252 27.05 -33.88 -18.40
#